data_AF-A0AAU9Y3Y3-F1
#
_entry.id   AF-A0AAU9Y3Y3-F1
#
_cell.length_a   1.000
_cell.length_b   1.000
_cell.length_c   1.000
_cell.angle_alpha   90.00
_cell.angle_beta   90.00
_cell.angle_gamma   90.00
#
_symmetry.space_group_name_H-M   'P 1'
#
loop_
_entity.id
_entity.type
_entity.pdbx_description
1 polymer ?
#
loop_
_entity_poly.entity_id
_entity_poly.type
_entity_poly.pdbx_seq_one_letter_code
_entity_poly.pdbx_strand_id
1 'polypeptide(L)'
;IQVRSLLSKTDTSSDDISTFIPNPLFESMPKTSSIFNLSTTARNCAELYKSGRRISGVYTIDPDGSGAFNVYCDQTKANGGWTVIQKRMDGSVDFNRTWNEYKHGFGNLVGEFWLGLDKINRLTRNKTKNKLRVDLGVTTGKTVHPEYDWFGIGNETAKYRLYIGNITNATVSSDSLGPHRNLVFGTWDREPVDCAQRSGRGWWYGDGIKCAVFSNLNGIYPLCEPKPRWQITLISIWSSTFLLYVMLKLRSRNCAELYKSGRRISGVYTIDPDGSGAFNVYCDQTTANGGWTVIQKRMDGSVDFNRTWNEYKHGFGNLVGEFWLGLDKINRLTRNKTKNKLRVDLGITTGKTVHPEYDWFGIGNETAKYRLYIGNITSKLT
;
A
#
# COMPACT_ATOMS: atom_id res chain seq x y z
N ILE A 1 5.64 16.12 17.23
CA ILE A 1 5.70 15.15 18.35
C ILE A 1 5.80 13.74 17.78
N GLN A 2 6.82 12.98 18.19
CA GLN A 2 7.10 11.64 17.67
C GLN A 2 7.38 10.65 18.81
N VAL A 3 7.09 9.37 18.60
CA VAL A 3 7.21 8.29 19.60
C VAL A 3 8.01 7.13 19.02
N ARG A 4 8.95 6.54 19.78
CA ARG A 4 9.77 5.39 19.35
C ARG A 4 9.77 4.28 20.39
N SER A 5 9.58 3.03 19.95
CA SER A 5 9.62 1.88 20.87
C SER A 5 11.05 1.52 21.30
N LEU A 6 11.23 1.23 22.58
CA LEU A 6 12.45 0.69 23.18
C LEU A 6 12.48 -0.83 22.97
N LEU A 7 13.48 -1.30 22.25
CA LEU A 7 13.73 -2.72 22.04
C LEU A 7 14.71 -3.18 23.13
N SER A 8 14.40 -4.28 23.80
CA SER A 8 15.28 -4.88 24.81
C SER A 8 16.65 -5.16 24.20
N LYS A 9 17.71 -4.64 24.82
CA LYS A 9 19.05 -5.20 24.65
C LYS A 9 18.97 -6.64 25.18
N THR A 10 19.19 -7.62 24.33
CA THR A 10 19.65 -8.92 24.80
C THR A 10 21.08 -8.71 25.22
N ASP A 11 21.34 -8.83 26.51
CA ASP A 11 22.68 -8.80 27.08
C ASP A 11 23.57 -9.84 26.38
N THR A 12 24.69 -9.36 25.86
CA THR A 12 25.81 -10.20 25.48
C THR A 12 26.87 -9.97 26.55
N SER A 13 26.80 -10.76 27.62
CA SER A 13 27.92 -10.98 28.52
C SER A 13 28.51 -12.35 28.19
N SER A 14 29.69 -12.32 27.58
CA SER A 14 30.64 -13.42 27.57
C SER A 14 31.09 -13.71 29.00
N ASP A 15 31.05 -14.96 29.42
CA ASP A 15 32.05 -15.59 30.30
C ASP A 15 31.99 -17.12 30.14
N ASP A 16 33.18 -17.71 30.11
CA ASP A 16 33.52 -19.09 29.77
C ASP A 16 33.34 -20.11 30.93
N ILE A 17 33.49 -21.40 30.54
CA ILE A 17 34.05 -22.55 31.29
C ILE A 17 33.10 -23.75 31.60
N SER A 18 33.20 -24.74 30.69
CA SER A 18 33.49 -26.19 30.84
C SER A 18 32.55 -27.23 31.50
N THR A 19 32.33 -28.29 30.68
CA THR A 19 32.33 -29.76 30.93
C THR A 19 31.17 -30.43 31.68
N PHE A 20 30.40 -31.29 30.97
CA PHE A 20 30.49 -32.77 30.99
C PHE A 20 29.47 -33.43 30.01
N ILE A 21 29.89 -34.52 29.36
CA ILE A 21 29.21 -35.45 28.41
C ILE A 21 28.77 -36.73 29.21
N PRO A 22 27.86 -37.70 28.83
CA PRO A 22 27.40 -38.14 27.47
C PRO A 22 25.89 -38.51 27.22
N ASN A 23 25.50 -38.43 25.92
CA ASN A 23 24.74 -39.34 25.00
C ASN A 23 23.45 -40.12 25.41
N PRO A 24 22.72 -40.76 24.45
CA PRO A 24 22.42 -40.44 23.03
C PRO A 24 20.88 -40.48 22.74
N LEU A 25 20.37 -39.93 21.64
CA LEU A 25 19.98 -40.68 20.43
C LEU A 25 19.58 -39.65 19.35
N PHE A 26 20.38 -39.59 18.30
CA PHE A 26 20.16 -38.76 17.12
C PHE A 26 19.84 -39.70 15.96
N GLU A 27 18.58 -39.78 15.54
CA GLU A 27 18.24 -40.23 14.20
C GLU A 27 18.41 -39.05 13.22
N SER A 28 19.04 -39.37 12.11
CA SER A 28 19.55 -38.50 11.08
C SER A 28 18.47 -37.76 10.29
N MET A 29 18.63 -36.45 10.15
CA MET A 29 18.11 -35.72 8.98
C MET A 29 19.26 -34.97 8.29
N PRO A 30 19.35 -35.01 6.96
CA PRO A 30 20.55 -34.62 6.23
C PRO A 30 20.80 -33.11 6.30
N LYS A 31 22.04 -32.75 6.65
CA LYS A 31 22.63 -31.44 6.35
C LYS A 31 22.65 -31.26 4.84
N THR A 32 21.86 -30.34 4.31
CA THR A 32 22.21 -29.65 3.07
C THR A 32 22.24 -28.15 3.34
N SER A 33 23.46 -27.69 3.62
CA SER A 33 23.87 -26.32 3.38
C SER A 33 23.68 -25.99 1.90
N SER A 34 22.64 -25.22 1.60
CA SER A 34 22.64 -24.38 0.41
C SER A 34 22.32 -22.94 0.84
N ILE A 35 23.37 -22.14 0.93
CA ILE A 35 23.25 -20.69 0.90
C ILE A 35 22.82 -20.34 -0.53
N PHE A 36 21.51 -20.25 -0.76
CA PHE A 36 20.98 -19.51 -1.90
C PHE A 36 20.67 -18.09 -1.42
N ASN A 37 21.70 -17.25 -1.38
CA ASN A 37 21.53 -15.81 -1.51
C ASN A 37 21.07 -15.54 -2.95
N LEU A 38 19.77 -15.59 -3.18
CA LEU A 38 19.15 -14.92 -4.30
C LEU A 38 17.95 -14.16 -3.73
N SER A 39 18.17 -12.91 -3.31
CA SER A 39 17.07 -11.98 -3.07
C SER A 39 16.45 -11.62 -4.43
N THR A 40 15.75 -12.57 -5.05
CA THR A 40 14.94 -12.33 -6.23
C THR A 40 13.79 -11.44 -5.82
N THR A 41 13.77 -10.22 -6.35
CA THR A 41 12.62 -9.32 -6.26
C THR A 41 11.37 -10.10 -6.70
N ALA A 42 10.32 -10.09 -5.87
CA ALA A 42 9.10 -10.84 -6.16
C ALA A 42 8.50 -10.39 -7.49
N ARG A 43 7.92 -11.30 -8.26
CA ARG A 43 7.42 -11.03 -9.62
C ARG A 43 6.11 -10.26 -9.63
N ASN A 44 5.31 -10.39 -8.57
CA ASN A 44 3.99 -9.77 -8.48
C ASN A 44 3.50 -9.73 -7.02
N CYS A 45 2.37 -9.07 -6.80
CA CYS A 45 1.76 -8.96 -5.48
C CYS A 45 1.30 -10.30 -4.89
N ALA A 46 1.01 -11.32 -5.71
CA ALA A 46 0.61 -12.64 -5.23
C ALA A 46 1.79 -13.41 -4.63
N GLU A 47 3.00 -13.26 -5.17
CA GLU A 47 4.22 -13.79 -4.55
C GLU A 47 4.58 -13.03 -3.28
N LEU A 48 4.45 -11.70 -3.29
CA LEU A 48 4.61 -10.89 -2.08
C LEU A 48 3.62 -11.35 -1.01
N TYR A 49 2.36 -11.58 -1.38
CA TYR A 49 1.36 -12.15 -0.51
C TYR A 49 1.83 -13.50 0.01
N LYS A 50 2.14 -14.49 -0.83
CA LYS A 50 2.62 -15.81 -0.38
C LYS A 50 3.83 -15.73 0.57
N SER A 51 4.78 -14.82 0.34
CA SER A 51 5.95 -14.56 1.20
C SER A 51 5.66 -13.94 2.57
N GLY A 52 4.38 -13.77 2.90
CA GLY A 52 3.92 -13.21 4.18
C GLY A 52 3.53 -11.73 4.14
N ARG A 53 3.66 -11.03 2.99
CA ARG A 53 3.32 -9.60 2.93
C ARG A 53 1.79 -9.42 2.80
N ARG A 54 1.11 -9.35 3.95
CA ARG A 54 -0.36 -9.25 4.10
C ARG A 54 -0.90 -7.81 4.25
N ILE A 55 -0.06 -6.81 4.02
CA ILE A 55 -0.42 -5.39 4.18
C ILE A 55 -0.58 -4.77 2.80
N SER A 56 -1.72 -4.15 2.52
CA SER A 56 -1.92 -3.42 1.27
C SER A 56 -1.04 -2.17 1.24
N GLY A 57 -0.47 -1.84 0.08
CA GLY A 57 0.44 -0.71 -0.03
C GLY A 57 1.36 -0.80 -1.24
N VAL A 58 2.31 0.11 -1.33
CA VAL A 58 3.26 0.16 -2.45
C VAL A 58 4.42 -0.81 -2.24
N TYR A 59 4.67 -1.65 -3.23
CA TYR A 59 5.76 -2.62 -3.24
C TYR A 59 6.50 -2.58 -4.57
N THR A 60 7.78 -2.90 -4.50
CA THR A 60 8.63 -3.11 -5.67
C THR A 60 8.53 -4.57 -6.12
N ILE A 61 8.31 -4.78 -7.41
CA ILE A 61 8.25 -6.09 -8.06
C ILE A 61 9.12 -6.12 -9.30
N ASP A 62 9.53 -7.31 -9.75
CA ASP A 62 10.20 -7.51 -11.03
C ASP A 62 9.60 -8.73 -11.76
N PRO A 63 8.58 -8.54 -12.60
CA PRO A 63 7.81 -9.64 -13.18
C PRO A 63 8.61 -10.59 -14.07
N ASP A 64 9.59 -10.07 -14.80
CA ASP A 64 10.30 -10.75 -15.89
C ASP A 64 11.83 -10.57 -15.82
N GLY A 65 12.37 -10.05 -14.72
CA GLY A 65 13.81 -9.81 -14.55
C GLY A 65 14.37 -8.66 -15.38
N SER A 66 13.53 -7.96 -16.15
CA SER A 66 13.95 -6.87 -17.04
C SER A 66 13.92 -5.49 -16.37
N GLY A 67 13.82 -5.44 -15.03
CA GLY A 67 13.93 -4.22 -14.25
C GLY A 67 12.73 -3.99 -13.34
N ALA A 68 13.02 -3.74 -12.06
CA ALA A 68 11.99 -3.62 -11.04
C ALA A 68 11.20 -2.31 -11.12
N PHE A 69 9.93 -2.34 -10.69
CA PHE A 69 9.09 -1.16 -10.59
C PHE A 69 8.10 -1.25 -9.42
N ASN A 70 7.57 -0.09 -9.02
CA ASN A 70 6.60 -0.01 -7.92
C ASN A 70 5.16 -0.24 -8.40
N VAL A 71 4.40 -0.98 -7.60
CA VAL A 71 2.97 -1.24 -7.77
C VAL A 71 2.24 -1.09 -6.44
N TYR A 72 0.94 -0.83 -6.49
CA TYR A 72 0.09 -0.98 -5.32
C TYR A 72 -0.42 -2.41 -5.22
N CYS A 73 -0.10 -3.10 -4.13
CA CYS A 73 -0.65 -4.42 -3.83
C CYS A 73 -1.87 -4.29 -2.91
N ASP A 74 -3.01 -4.82 -3.32
CA ASP A 74 -4.12 -5.09 -2.42
C ASP A 74 -3.98 -6.51 -1.83
N GLN A 75 -3.65 -6.55 -0.55
CA GLN A 75 -3.39 -7.77 0.21
C GLN A 75 -4.55 -8.13 1.13
N THR A 76 -5.70 -7.49 0.98
CA THR A 76 -6.82 -7.61 1.91
C THR A 76 -8.11 -8.01 1.21
N LYS A 77 -8.34 -7.53 0.01
CA LYS A 77 -9.58 -7.78 -0.74
C LYS A 77 -9.51 -9.09 -1.49
N ALA A 78 -10.63 -9.82 -1.56
CA ALA A 78 -10.77 -11.05 -2.32
C ALA A 78 -9.57 -12.02 -2.13
N ASN A 79 -9.24 -12.33 -0.87
CA ASN A 79 -8.13 -13.18 -0.45
C ASN A 79 -6.70 -12.65 -0.71
N GLY A 80 -6.55 -11.40 -1.16
CA GLY A 80 -5.26 -10.72 -1.30
C GLY A 80 -4.39 -11.22 -2.46
N GLY A 81 -3.22 -10.60 -2.63
CA GLY A 81 -2.28 -10.90 -3.72
C GLY A 81 -2.55 -10.14 -5.01
N TRP A 82 -3.40 -9.12 -4.96
CA TRP A 82 -3.82 -8.38 -6.14
C TRP A 82 -2.86 -7.26 -6.47
N THR A 83 -2.40 -7.20 -7.72
CA THR A 83 -1.64 -6.06 -8.25
C THR A 83 -2.63 -5.08 -8.88
N VAL A 84 -2.75 -3.89 -8.32
CA VAL A 84 -3.69 -2.86 -8.82
C VAL A 84 -3.05 -2.17 -10.02
N ILE A 85 -3.75 -2.18 -11.17
CA ILE A 85 -3.26 -1.58 -12.42
C ILE A 85 -3.95 -0.26 -12.75
N GLN A 86 -5.12 -0.02 -12.18
CA GLN A 86 -5.88 1.22 -12.32
C GLN A 86 -6.70 1.46 -11.05
N LYS A 87 -6.75 2.72 -10.61
CA LYS A 87 -7.58 3.16 -9.47
C LYS A 87 -8.20 4.52 -9.74
N ARG A 88 -9.53 4.61 -9.58
CA ARG A 88 -10.34 5.84 -9.55
C ARG A 88 -11.08 5.92 -8.21
N MET A 89 -11.20 7.10 -7.63
CA MET A 89 -11.87 7.31 -6.34
C MET A 89 -12.45 8.71 -6.13
N ASP A 90 -11.88 9.76 -6.71
CA ASP A 90 -12.22 11.15 -6.40
C ASP A 90 -12.06 12.14 -7.56
N GLY A 91 -11.53 11.70 -8.71
CA GLY A 91 -11.27 12.56 -9.85
C GLY A 91 -10.04 13.47 -9.70
N SER A 92 -9.19 13.25 -8.69
CA SER A 92 -7.97 14.04 -8.46
C SER A 92 -6.93 13.93 -9.58
N VAL A 93 -7.01 12.88 -10.41
CA VAL A 93 -6.08 12.68 -11.53
C VAL A 93 -6.84 12.76 -12.85
N ASP A 94 -6.32 13.58 -13.76
CA ASP A 94 -6.81 13.61 -15.14
C ASP A 94 -6.33 12.38 -15.91
N PHE A 95 -7.27 11.61 -16.46
CA PHE A 95 -7.07 10.48 -17.37
C PHE A 95 -7.15 10.85 -18.86
N ASN A 96 -7.32 12.13 -19.22
CA ASN A 96 -7.21 12.56 -20.61
C ASN A 96 -5.73 12.72 -20.97
N ARG A 97 -5.09 11.58 -21.24
CA ARG A 97 -3.62 11.46 -21.35
C ARG A 97 -3.21 10.97 -22.73
N THR A 98 -2.00 11.35 -23.12
CA THR A 98 -1.36 10.91 -24.37
C THR A 98 -1.06 9.41 -24.36
N TRP A 99 -0.80 8.85 -25.53
CA TRP A 99 -0.33 7.47 -25.68
C TRP A 99 0.91 7.21 -24.83
N ASN A 100 1.86 8.15 -24.86
CA ASN A 100 3.12 8.02 -24.16
C ASN A 100 2.92 7.98 -22.64
N GLU A 101 2.01 8.79 -22.10
CA GLU A 101 1.64 8.76 -20.69
C GLU A 101 0.91 7.47 -20.30
N TYR A 102 -0.02 6.98 -21.13
CA TYR A 102 -0.67 5.68 -20.91
C TYR A 102 0.31 4.50 -21.00
N LYS A 103 1.33 4.60 -21.85
CA LYS A 103 2.41 3.62 -21.98
C LYS A 103 3.23 3.51 -20.70
N HIS A 104 3.68 4.64 -20.15
CA HIS A 104 4.58 4.68 -19.00
C HIS A 104 3.86 4.68 -17.63
N GLY A 105 2.60 5.13 -17.60
CA GLY A 105 1.79 5.29 -16.39
C GLY A 105 1.80 6.73 -15.85
N PHE A 106 0.78 7.05 -15.08
CA PHE A 106 0.57 8.37 -14.48
C PHE A 106 -0.25 8.28 -13.18
N GLY A 107 -0.25 9.37 -12.40
CA GLY A 107 -0.96 9.46 -11.12
C GLY A 107 -0.12 8.97 -9.93
N ASN A 108 -0.80 8.61 -8.85
CA ASN A 108 -0.19 8.24 -7.58
C ASN A 108 -0.67 6.86 -7.12
N LEU A 109 0.24 5.91 -6.89
CA LEU A 109 -0.08 4.53 -6.50
C LEU A 109 -0.90 4.41 -5.20
N VAL A 110 -0.89 5.41 -4.31
CA VAL A 110 -1.79 5.44 -3.13
C VAL A 110 -3.12 6.17 -3.40
N GLY A 111 -3.19 7.04 -4.41
CA GLY A 111 -4.38 7.77 -4.85
C GLY A 111 -4.98 7.19 -6.14
N GLU A 112 -5.37 8.04 -7.08
CA GLU A 112 -5.76 7.64 -8.43
C GLU A 112 -4.54 7.45 -9.34
N PHE A 113 -4.55 6.41 -10.16
CA PHE A 113 -3.45 6.15 -11.09
C PHE A 113 -3.81 5.19 -12.24
N TRP A 114 -2.96 5.24 -13.27
CA TRP A 114 -2.81 4.22 -14.30
C TRP A 114 -1.38 3.69 -14.25
N LEU A 115 -1.21 2.37 -14.11
CA LEU A 115 0.12 1.78 -13.88
C LEU A 115 1.09 1.98 -15.06
N GLY A 116 0.56 1.94 -16.29
CA GLY A 116 1.32 2.00 -17.53
C GLY A 116 1.21 0.70 -18.34
N LEU A 117 0.92 0.81 -19.63
CA LEU A 117 0.71 -0.33 -20.52
C LEU A 117 1.96 -1.23 -20.63
N ASP A 118 3.17 -0.67 -20.63
CA ASP A 118 4.40 -1.48 -20.63
C ASP A 118 4.48 -2.38 -19.39
N LYS A 119 4.16 -1.82 -18.22
CA LYS A 119 4.19 -2.57 -16.94
C LYS A 119 3.08 -3.62 -16.88
N ILE A 120 1.88 -3.30 -17.38
CA ILE A 120 0.76 -4.24 -17.46
C ILE A 120 1.07 -5.39 -18.43
N ASN A 121 1.70 -5.11 -19.58
CA ASN A 121 2.15 -6.14 -20.51
C ASN A 121 3.17 -7.08 -19.86
N ARG A 122 4.18 -6.52 -19.15
CA ARG A 122 5.17 -7.31 -18.41
C ARG A 122 4.54 -8.21 -17.34
N LEU A 123 3.57 -7.69 -16.59
CA LEU A 123 2.80 -8.48 -15.61
C LEU A 123 2.00 -9.62 -16.24
N THR A 124 1.54 -9.44 -17.48
CA THR A 124 0.54 -10.31 -18.11
C THR A 124 1.03 -11.10 -19.31
N ARG A 125 2.35 -11.21 -19.50
CA ARG A 125 2.96 -12.00 -20.59
C ARG A 125 2.36 -13.40 -20.71
N ASN A 126 2.23 -14.10 -19.58
CA ASN A 126 1.53 -15.39 -19.51
C ASN A 126 0.04 -15.17 -19.17
N LYS A 127 -0.74 -14.82 -20.20
CA LYS A 127 -2.13 -14.37 -20.07
C LYS A 127 -3.00 -15.32 -19.25
N THR A 128 -2.90 -16.64 -19.49
CA THR A 128 -3.71 -17.68 -18.84
C THR A 128 -3.43 -17.89 -17.35
N LYS A 129 -2.34 -17.30 -16.83
CA LYS A 129 -1.99 -17.36 -15.40
C LYS A 129 -2.47 -16.16 -14.60
N ASN A 130 -3.09 -15.17 -15.25
CA ASN A 130 -3.42 -13.90 -14.62
C ASN A 130 -4.93 -13.67 -14.65
N LYS A 131 -5.60 -13.61 -13.50
CA LYS A 131 -7.02 -13.23 -13.40
C LYS A 131 -7.18 -11.72 -13.36
N LEU A 132 -8.32 -11.21 -13.83
CA LEU A 132 -8.68 -9.79 -13.69
C LEU A 132 -9.89 -9.66 -12.79
N ARG A 133 -9.87 -8.72 -11.85
CA ARG A 133 -11.02 -8.30 -11.06
C ARG A 133 -11.23 -6.80 -11.23
N VAL A 134 -12.48 -6.40 -11.52
CA VAL A 134 -12.89 -5.01 -11.57
C VAL A 134 -13.86 -4.76 -10.41
N ASP A 135 -13.51 -3.90 -9.47
CA ASP A 135 -14.43 -3.46 -8.41
C ASP A 135 -15.01 -2.09 -8.76
N LEU A 136 -16.33 -1.94 -8.63
CA LEU A 136 -17.08 -0.71 -8.92
C LEU A 136 -17.90 -0.29 -7.70
N GLY A 137 -17.65 0.91 -7.18
CA GLY A 137 -18.49 1.54 -6.16
C GLY A 137 -19.83 2.00 -6.73
N VAL A 138 -20.94 1.52 -6.17
CA VAL A 138 -22.31 1.87 -6.62
C VAL A 138 -22.97 2.86 -5.67
N THR A 139 -22.84 2.61 -4.36
CA THR A 139 -23.27 3.47 -3.26
C THR A 139 -22.31 3.30 -2.09
N THR A 140 -22.38 4.15 -1.07
CA THR A 140 -21.56 4.01 0.16
C THR A 140 -21.62 2.58 0.69
N GLY A 141 -20.46 1.93 0.81
CA GLY A 141 -20.33 0.56 1.31
C GLY A 141 -20.77 -0.55 0.35
N LYS A 142 -21.31 -0.24 -0.84
CA LYS A 142 -21.72 -1.24 -1.85
C LYS A 142 -20.78 -1.22 -3.05
N THR A 143 -20.07 -2.32 -3.24
CA THR A 143 -19.20 -2.56 -4.40
C THR A 143 -19.74 -3.75 -5.18
N VAL A 144 -19.75 -3.64 -6.51
CA VAL A 144 -20.02 -4.76 -7.43
C VAL A 144 -18.77 -5.08 -8.22
N HIS A 145 -18.67 -6.31 -8.74
CA HIS A 145 -17.48 -6.76 -9.46
C HIS A 145 -17.80 -7.81 -10.52
N PRO A 146 -17.07 -7.81 -11.65
CA PRO A 146 -16.75 -9.02 -12.40
C PRO A 146 -15.29 -9.48 -12.16
N GLU A 147 -15.09 -10.79 -12.14
CA GLU A 147 -13.80 -11.46 -12.18
C GLU A 147 -13.69 -12.37 -13.40
N TYR A 148 -12.62 -12.20 -14.17
CA TYR A 148 -12.30 -12.99 -15.37
C TYR A 148 -11.21 -14.01 -15.07
N ASP A 149 -11.38 -15.24 -15.58
CA ASP A 149 -10.46 -16.38 -15.37
C ASP A 149 -9.04 -16.15 -15.89
N TRP A 150 -8.90 -15.37 -16.96
CA TRP A 150 -7.61 -14.94 -17.45
C TRP A 150 -7.62 -13.56 -18.13
N PHE A 151 -6.46 -12.90 -18.15
CA PHE A 151 -6.29 -11.54 -18.64
C PHE A 151 -4.84 -11.28 -19.06
N GLY A 152 -4.69 -10.54 -20.15
CA GLY A 152 -3.44 -9.87 -20.45
C GLY A 152 -3.55 -8.97 -21.66
N ILE A 153 -2.46 -8.25 -21.94
CA ILE A 153 -2.41 -7.33 -23.06
C ILE A 153 -1.26 -7.64 -24.00
N GLY A 154 -1.41 -7.28 -25.27
CA GLY A 154 -0.34 -7.32 -26.27
C GLY A 154 0.81 -6.37 -25.90
N ASN A 155 1.92 -6.48 -26.64
CA ASN A 155 2.98 -5.48 -26.59
C ASN A 155 2.57 -4.23 -27.41
N GLU A 156 3.47 -3.25 -27.51
CA GLU A 156 3.20 -2.03 -28.27
C GLU A 156 2.97 -2.28 -29.77
N THR A 157 3.70 -3.21 -30.39
CA THR A 157 3.50 -3.59 -31.80
C THR A 157 2.09 -4.10 -32.05
N ALA A 158 1.53 -4.85 -31.10
CA ALA A 158 0.14 -5.30 -31.11
C ALA A 158 -0.85 -4.24 -30.58
N LYS A 159 -0.43 -2.97 -30.47
CA LYS A 159 -1.22 -1.84 -29.92
C LYS A 159 -1.87 -2.17 -28.57
N TYR A 160 -1.15 -2.90 -27.71
CA TYR A 160 -1.63 -3.36 -26.40
C TYR A 160 -3.01 -4.03 -26.41
N ARG A 161 -3.30 -4.80 -27.46
CA ARG A 161 -4.57 -5.53 -27.64
C ARG A 161 -5.02 -6.23 -26.36
N LEU A 162 -6.28 -6.06 -25.98
CA LEU A 162 -6.87 -6.71 -24.81
C LEU A 162 -7.16 -8.18 -25.11
N TYR A 163 -6.67 -9.05 -24.25
CA TYR A 163 -7.06 -10.45 -24.21
C TYR A 163 -7.64 -10.75 -22.84
N ILE A 164 -8.89 -11.18 -22.82
CA ILE A 164 -9.61 -11.46 -21.58
C ILE A 164 -10.38 -12.74 -21.76
N GLY A 165 -10.50 -13.52 -20.70
CA GLY A 165 -11.29 -14.74 -20.65
C GLY A 165 -12.73 -14.48 -20.24
N ASN A 166 -13.38 -15.50 -19.69
CA ASN A 166 -14.79 -15.45 -19.31
C ASN A 166 -14.94 -15.07 -17.84
N ILE A 167 -16.10 -14.49 -17.49
CA ILE A 167 -16.43 -14.18 -16.10
C ILE A 167 -16.60 -15.50 -15.34
N THR A 168 -15.88 -15.64 -14.22
CA THR A 168 -16.00 -16.79 -13.30
C THR A 168 -16.65 -16.44 -11.97
N ASN A 169 -16.67 -15.17 -11.58
CA ASN A 169 -17.29 -14.70 -10.36
C ASN A 169 -17.76 -13.27 -10.58
N ALA A 170 -19.05 -12.99 -10.38
CA ALA A 170 -19.58 -11.65 -10.54
C ALA A 170 -20.73 -11.35 -9.58
N THR A 171 -20.83 -10.09 -9.22
CA THR A 171 -22.01 -9.46 -8.59
C THR A 171 -22.65 -8.42 -9.50
N VAL A 172 -22.07 -8.16 -10.69
CA VAL A 172 -22.66 -7.35 -11.75
C VAL A 172 -23.72 -8.12 -12.52
N SER A 173 -24.70 -7.41 -13.07
CA SER A 173 -25.80 -7.98 -13.86
C SER A 173 -25.46 -8.19 -15.35
N SER A 174 -24.35 -7.64 -15.84
CA SER A 174 -23.94 -7.75 -17.24
C SER A 174 -22.42 -7.66 -17.41
N ASP A 175 -21.90 -8.24 -18.50
CA ASP A 175 -20.49 -8.17 -18.88
C ASP A 175 -20.23 -6.98 -19.83
N SER A 176 -19.69 -5.89 -19.28
CA SER A 176 -19.39 -4.68 -20.06
C SER A 176 -17.94 -4.63 -20.58
N LEU A 177 -17.05 -5.54 -20.17
CA LEU A 177 -15.66 -5.58 -20.63
C LEU A 177 -15.42 -6.69 -21.67
N GLY A 178 -16.20 -7.77 -21.63
CA GLY A 178 -16.18 -8.85 -22.61
C GLY A 178 -16.28 -8.38 -24.07
N PRO A 179 -17.17 -7.41 -24.41
CA PRO A 179 -17.22 -6.83 -25.76
C PRO A 179 -15.93 -6.13 -26.22
N HIS A 180 -15.04 -5.77 -25.30
CA HIS A 180 -13.74 -5.17 -25.63
C HIS A 180 -12.65 -6.20 -25.93
N ARG A 181 -12.96 -7.50 -25.89
CA ARG A 181 -12.03 -8.57 -26.21
C ARG A 181 -11.44 -8.41 -27.61
N ASN A 182 -10.13 -8.60 -27.72
CA ASN A 182 -9.34 -8.46 -28.94
C ASN A 182 -9.28 -7.05 -29.54
N LEU A 183 -9.86 -6.04 -28.87
CA LEU A 183 -9.74 -4.65 -29.28
C LEU A 183 -8.38 -4.07 -28.89
N VAL A 184 -7.95 -3.06 -29.63
CA VAL A 184 -6.65 -2.39 -29.43
C VAL A 184 -6.81 -1.17 -28.53
N PHE A 185 -5.76 -0.83 -27.79
CA PHE A 185 -5.76 0.39 -26.98
C PHE A 185 -5.65 1.61 -27.89
N GLY A 186 -6.38 2.69 -27.58
CA GLY A 186 -6.32 3.96 -28.28
C GLY A 186 -6.37 5.15 -27.32
N THR A 187 -5.77 6.25 -27.74
CA THR A 187 -5.74 7.54 -27.03
C THR A 187 -6.06 8.67 -28.03
N TRP A 188 -6.31 9.89 -27.56
CA TRP A 188 -6.70 10.99 -28.46
C TRP A 188 -5.62 11.35 -29.49
N ASP A 189 -4.36 10.99 -29.22
CA ASP A 189 -3.17 11.18 -30.06
C ASP A 189 -2.72 9.92 -30.80
N ARG A 190 -3.37 8.76 -30.60
CA ARG A 190 -3.02 7.52 -31.30
C ARG A 190 -4.20 6.57 -31.52
N GLU A 191 -4.25 6.00 -32.72
CA GLU A 191 -5.33 5.14 -33.16
C GLU A 191 -5.76 4.06 -32.17
N PRO A 192 -7.07 3.76 -32.08
CA PRO A 192 -8.18 4.42 -32.79
C PRO A 192 -8.55 5.80 -32.19
N VAL A 193 -8.21 6.87 -32.92
CA VAL A 193 -8.23 8.26 -32.44
C VAL A 193 -9.67 8.74 -32.28
N ASP A 194 -10.52 8.54 -33.29
CA ASP A 194 -11.90 9.03 -33.28
C ASP A 194 -12.69 8.54 -32.06
N CYS A 195 -12.50 7.27 -31.69
CA CYS A 195 -13.17 6.69 -30.54
C CYS A 195 -12.60 7.19 -29.22
N ALA A 196 -11.28 7.34 -29.13
CA ALA A 196 -10.64 7.92 -27.96
C ALA A 196 -11.03 9.39 -27.77
N GLN A 197 -11.15 10.18 -28.84
CA GLN A 197 -11.62 11.57 -28.79
C GLN A 197 -13.08 11.67 -28.38
N ARG A 198 -13.98 10.90 -29.00
CA ARG A 198 -15.42 10.90 -28.67
C ARG A 198 -15.69 10.42 -27.24
N SER A 199 -14.91 9.46 -26.77
CA SER A 199 -15.01 8.92 -25.40
C SER A 199 -14.16 9.71 -24.39
N GLY A 200 -13.36 10.64 -24.91
CA GLY A 200 -12.52 11.61 -24.21
C GLY A 200 -11.17 11.10 -23.68
N ARG A 201 -10.87 9.79 -23.65
CA ARG A 201 -9.77 9.21 -22.83
C ARG A 201 -9.24 7.88 -23.38
N GLY A 202 -8.17 7.32 -22.79
CA GLY A 202 -7.54 6.09 -23.27
C GLY A 202 -8.26 4.81 -22.85
N TRP A 203 -8.58 3.92 -23.80
CA TRP A 203 -9.24 2.63 -23.55
C TRP A 203 -9.05 1.64 -24.72
N TRP A 204 -9.56 0.42 -24.58
CA TRP A 204 -9.64 -0.54 -25.69
C TRP A 204 -10.89 -0.27 -26.52
N TYR A 205 -10.71 0.20 -27.76
CA TYR A 205 -11.80 0.63 -28.63
C TYR A 205 -11.86 -0.22 -29.90
N GLY A 206 -13.07 -0.32 -30.46
CA GLY A 206 -13.31 -1.01 -31.73
C GLY A 206 -12.71 -0.25 -32.90
N ASP A 207 -12.24 -0.99 -33.90
CA ASP A 207 -11.88 -0.49 -35.22
C ASP A 207 -13.14 -0.39 -36.08
N GLY A 208 -13.89 0.72 -35.97
CA GLY A 208 -15.06 0.94 -36.82
C GLY A 208 -15.78 2.27 -36.61
N ILE A 209 -16.67 2.61 -37.55
CA ILE A 209 -17.45 3.86 -37.60
C ILE A 209 -18.31 4.07 -36.32
N LYS A 210 -18.70 2.97 -35.67
CA LYS A 210 -19.40 2.98 -34.38
C LYS A 210 -18.40 2.64 -33.29
N CYS A 211 -17.96 3.67 -32.57
CA CYS A 211 -17.22 3.56 -31.31
C CYS A 211 -18.12 2.93 -30.24
N ALA A 212 -18.42 1.64 -30.35
CA ALA A 212 -19.23 0.93 -29.38
C ALA A 212 -18.44 0.82 -28.08
N VAL A 213 -18.71 1.75 -27.16
CA VAL A 213 -18.09 1.79 -25.84
C VAL A 213 -19.08 1.20 -24.85
N PHE A 214 -18.94 -0.10 -24.60
CA PHE A 214 -19.76 -0.81 -23.60
C PHE A 214 -19.31 -0.47 -22.17
N SER A 215 -18.04 -0.12 -22.00
CA SER A 215 -17.49 0.45 -20.77
C SER A 215 -16.33 1.40 -21.07
N ASN A 216 -16.11 2.39 -20.20
CA ASN A 216 -14.90 3.20 -20.18
C ASN A 216 -14.55 3.62 -18.76
N LEU A 217 -13.76 2.78 -18.08
CA LEU A 217 -13.36 3.01 -16.68
C LEU A 217 -12.32 4.13 -16.54
N ASN A 218 -11.71 4.52 -17.66
CA ASN A 218 -10.83 5.67 -17.73
C ASN A 218 -11.58 6.95 -18.07
N GLY A 219 -12.91 6.90 -18.29
CA GLY A 219 -13.78 8.01 -18.66
C GLY A 219 -13.75 9.22 -17.69
N ILE A 220 -14.45 10.28 -18.10
CA ILE A 220 -14.60 11.50 -17.30
C ILE A 220 -15.18 11.12 -15.94
N TYR A 221 -14.57 11.64 -14.88
CA TYR A 221 -15.12 11.53 -13.54
C TYR A 221 -16.21 12.62 -13.41
N PRO A 222 -17.51 12.27 -13.31
CA PRO A 222 -18.56 13.28 -13.28
C PRO A 222 -18.51 14.06 -11.95
N LEU A 223 -18.35 15.39 -12.02
CA LEU A 223 -18.25 16.28 -10.86
C LEU A 223 -19.54 17.05 -10.50
N CYS A 224 -20.72 16.73 -11.07
CA CYS A 224 -22.03 17.34 -10.72
C CYS A 224 -23.10 16.22 -10.69
N GLU A 225 -24.07 16.05 -9.77
CA GLU A 225 -24.87 16.91 -8.86
C GLU A 225 -25.42 16.05 -7.66
N PRO A 226 -26.21 16.54 -6.67
CA PRO A 226 -26.13 16.14 -5.26
C PRO A 226 -26.73 14.75 -4.94
N LYS A 227 -25.99 13.68 -5.19
CA LYS A 227 -26.14 12.39 -4.50
C LYS A 227 -24.74 11.80 -4.28
N PRO A 228 -24.34 11.41 -3.07
CA PRO A 228 -23.00 10.89 -2.83
C PRO A 228 -22.87 9.52 -3.51
N ARG A 229 -22.34 9.50 -4.73
CA ARG A 229 -21.92 8.29 -5.43
C ARG A 229 -20.41 8.25 -5.44
N TRP A 230 -19.84 7.60 -4.42
CA TRP A 230 -18.43 7.22 -4.39
C TRP A 230 -18.21 6.12 -5.42
N GLN A 231 -17.69 6.45 -6.60
CA GLN A 231 -17.36 5.46 -7.62
C GLN A 231 -15.89 5.08 -7.49
N ILE A 232 -15.59 4.16 -6.55
CA ILE A 232 -14.28 3.53 -6.50
C ILE A 232 -14.22 2.51 -7.62
N THR A 233 -13.44 2.77 -8.66
CA THR A 233 -13.12 1.77 -9.68
C THR A 233 -11.72 1.25 -9.39
N LEU A 234 -11.59 -0.05 -9.10
CA LEU A 234 -10.29 -0.72 -8.94
C LEU A 234 -10.19 -1.85 -9.96
N ILE A 235 -9.20 -1.78 -10.83
CA ILE A 235 -8.87 -2.88 -11.73
C ILE A 235 -7.61 -3.56 -11.20
N SER A 236 -7.70 -4.86 -10.94
CA SER A 236 -6.65 -5.61 -10.26
C SER A 236 -6.39 -6.95 -10.93
N ILE A 237 -5.13 -7.38 -10.90
CA ILE A 237 -4.66 -8.62 -11.53
C ILE A 237 -4.08 -9.57 -10.47
N TRP A 238 -4.41 -10.86 -10.56
CA TRP A 238 -3.87 -11.91 -9.68
C TRP A 238 -3.17 -13.01 -10.49
N SER A 239 -1.97 -13.45 -10.07
CA SER A 239 -1.15 -14.42 -10.82
C SER A 239 -0.96 -15.76 -10.08
N SER A 240 -1.20 -16.90 -10.74
CA SER A 240 -1.01 -18.25 -10.17
C SER A 240 0.29 -18.94 -10.62
N THR A 241 1.35 -18.79 -9.82
CA THR A 241 2.43 -19.80 -9.75
C THR A 241 2.46 -20.42 -8.35
N PHE A 242 2.36 -21.75 -8.28
CA PHE A 242 2.13 -22.56 -7.08
C PHE A 242 3.30 -22.59 -6.08
N LEU A 243 2.97 -22.52 -4.79
CA LEU A 243 3.29 -23.49 -3.72
C LEU A 243 2.55 -23.02 -2.46
N LEU A 244 1.91 -23.96 -1.76
CA LEU A 244 1.20 -23.74 -0.51
C LEU A 244 2.24 -23.72 0.61
N TYR A 245 2.56 -22.53 1.13
CA TYR A 245 3.17 -22.39 2.45
C TYR A 245 2.35 -21.38 3.23
N VAL A 246 1.68 -21.87 4.27
CA VAL A 246 1.10 -21.03 5.32
C VAL A 246 2.25 -20.44 6.10
N MET A 247 2.65 -19.20 5.78
CA MET A 247 3.47 -18.39 6.65
C MET A 247 2.57 -17.35 7.33
N LEU A 248 2.25 -17.58 8.61
CA LEU A 248 1.84 -16.52 9.51
C LEU A 248 2.99 -15.52 9.62
N LYS A 249 2.86 -14.35 8.98
CA LYS A 249 3.81 -13.26 9.14
C LYS A 249 3.14 -12.14 9.91
N LEU A 250 3.63 -11.94 11.13
CA LEU A 250 3.27 -10.85 12.03
C LEU A 250 3.52 -9.51 11.32
N ARG A 251 2.50 -8.65 11.28
CA ARG A 251 2.64 -7.26 10.82
C ARG A 251 3.56 -6.51 11.78
N SER A 252 4.40 -5.61 11.26
CA SER A 252 5.31 -4.82 12.09
C SER A 252 4.50 -3.97 13.07
N ARG A 253 4.87 -4.03 14.35
CA ARG A 253 4.12 -3.41 15.45
C ARG A 253 4.30 -1.90 15.50
N ASN A 254 5.42 -1.40 15.01
CA ASN A 254 5.75 0.03 15.04
C ASN A 254 6.82 0.39 14.00
N CYS A 255 7.06 1.69 13.83
CA CYS A 255 8.06 2.22 12.92
C CYS A 255 9.50 1.79 13.25
N ALA A 256 9.80 1.44 14.51
CA ALA A 256 11.13 0.99 14.92
C ALA A 256 11.43 -0.43 14.41
N GLU A 257 10.45 -1.33 14.41
CA GLU A 257 10.57 -2.64 13.76
C GLU A 257 10.72 -2.51 12.25
N LEU A 258 9.93 -1.61 11.62
CA LEU A 258 10.08 -1.30 10.19
C LEU A 258 11.49 -0.78 9.88
N TYR A 259 12.02 0.12 10.71
CA TYR A 259 13.40 0.57 10.61
C TYR A 259 14.36 -0.61 10.71
N LYS A 260 14.31 -1.43 11.75
CA LYS A 260 15.22 -2.60 11.86
C LYS A 260 15.11 -3.56 10.67
N SER A 261 13.93 -3.71 10.06
CA SER A 261 13.70 -4.56 8.88
C SER A 261 14.32 -4.08 7.58
N GLY A 262 14.93 -2.89 7.55
CA GLY A 262 15.57 -2.32 6.35
C GLY A 262 14.83 -1.11 5.75
N ARG A 263 13.64 -0.75 6.25
CA ARG A 263 12.91 0.43 5.75
C ARG A 263 13.52 1.73 6.29
N ARG A 264 14.37 2.38 5.50
CA ARG A 264 15.09 3.62 5.88
C ARG A 264 14.48 4.92 5.37
N ILE A 265 13.41 4.86 4.58
CA ILE A 265 12.80 6.05 3.95
C ILE A 265 11.65 6.57 4.84
N SER A 266 11.65 7.86 5.17
CA SER A 266 10.52 8.48 5.89
C SER A 266 9.27 8.52 5.03
N GLY A 267 8.09 8.29 5.61
CA GLY A 267 6.84 8.23 4.85
C GLY A 267 5.71 7.56 5.61
N VAL A 268 4.59 7.35 4.92
CA VAL A 268 3.43 6.68 5.51
C VAL A 268 3.58 5.17 5.42
N TYR A 269 3.48 4.50 6.57
CA TYR A 269 3.53 3.05 6.69
C TYR A 269 2.32 2.54 7.46
N THR A 270 1.96 1.29 7.21
CA THR A 270 0.93 0.58 7.98
C THR A 270 1.59 -0.27 9.06
N ILE A 271 1.10 -0.14 10.29
CA ILE A 271 1.58 -0.89 11.45
C ILE A 271 0.40 -1.54 12.18
N ASP A 272 0.67 -2.61 12.93
CA ASP A 272 -0.32 -3.30 13.76
C ASP A 272 0.24 -3.55 15.16
N PRO A 273 0.15 -2.56 16.07
CA PRO A 273 0.87 -2.60 17.34
C PRO A 273 0.48 -3.77 18.25
N ASP A 274 -0.78 -4.18 18.18
CA ASP A 274 -1.43 -5.11 19.11
C ASP A 274 -2.19 -6.24 18.41
N GLY A 275 -2.09 -6.36 17.09
CA GLY A 275 -2.81 -7.36 16.29
C GLY A 275 -4.32 -7.13 16.20
N SER A 276 -4.84 -6.04 16.78
CA SER A 276 -6.28 -5.74 16.81
C SER A 276 -6.77 -4.97 15.58
N GLY A 277 -5.89 -4.71 14.60
CA GLY A 277 -6.26 -4.11 13.32
C GLY A 277 -5.28 -3.01 12.89
N ALA A 278 -4.66 -3.16 11.73
CA ALA A 278 -3.62 -2.27 11.29
C ALA A 278 -4.12 -0.86 10.90
N PHE A 279 -3.26 0.14 11.04
CA PHE A 279 -3.54 1.52 10.63
C PHE A 279 -2.29 2.22 10.09
N ASN A 280 -2.51 3.29 9.34
CA ASN A 280 -1.44 4.10 8.76
C ASN A 280 -0.89 5.11 9.77
N VAL A 281 0.43 5.26 9.75
CA VAL A 281 1.19 6.26 10.51
C VAL A 281 2.27 6.84 9.63
N TYR A 282 2.72 8.06 9.92
CA TYR A 282 3.95 8.56 9.34
C TYR A 282 5.13 8.06 10.17
N CYS A 283 6.01 7.26 9.55
CA CYS A 283 7.28 6.89 10.14
C CYS A 283 8.37 7.87 9.69
N ASP A 284 9.01 8.51 10.65
CA ASP A 284 10.25 9.24 10.45
C ASP A 284 11.43 8.28 10.66
N GLN A 285 12.09 7.95 9.55
CA GLN A 285 13.21 7.02 9.49
C GLN A 285 14.56 7.73 9.41
N THR A 286 14.56 9.06 9.39
CA THR A 286 15.75 9.88 9.15
C THR A 286 16.21 10.63 10.39
N THR A 287 15.27 11.07 11.24
CA THR A 287 15.57 11.85 12.45
C THR A 287 16.05 10.93 13.58
N ALA A 288 17.08 11.35 14.33
CA ALA A 288 17.56 10.69 15.55
C ALA A 288 17.64 9.14 15.45
N ASN A 289 18.37 8.64 14.45
CA ASN A 289 18.56 7.21 14.17
C ASN A 289 17.28 6.44 13.78
N GLY A 290 16.26 7.16 13.27
CA GLY A 290 15.05 6.61 12.66
C GLY A 290 14.18 5.74 13.57
N GLY A 291 13.10 5.22 12.99
CA GLY A 291 12.14 4.36 13.68
C GLY A 291 11.10 5.09 14.51
N TRP A 292 10.90 6.38 14.25
CA TRP A 292 9.94 7.21 14.98
C TRP A 292 8.56 7.15 14.33
N THR A 293 7.54 6.95 15.14
CA THR A 293 6.13 7.11 14.74
C THR A 293 5.70 8.53 15.06
N VAL A 294 5.32 9.31 14.06
CA VAL A 294 4.85 10.69 14.27
C VAL A 294 3.39 10.67 14.69
N ILE A 295 3.09 11.22 15.87
CA ILE A 295 1.72 11.26 16.43
C ILE A 295 1.04 12.61 16.21
N GLN A 296 1.83 13.67 16.04
CA GLN A 296 1.36 15.01 15.72
C GLN A 296 2.43 15.76 14.91
N LYS A 297 1.99 16.44 13.84
CA LYS A 297 2.84 17.30 13.01
C LYS A 297 2.15 18.64 12.77
N ARG A 298 2.89 19.73 13.01
CA ARG A 298 2.52 21.14 12.75
C ARG A 298 3.62 21.77 11.91
N MET A 299 3.26 22.60 10.94
CA MET A 299 4.16 23.22 9.97
C MET A 299 3.70 24.64 9.62
N ASP A 300 2.52 24.77 9.00
CA ASP A 300 2.05 26.00 8.34
C ASP A 300 0.67 26.47 8.81
N GLY A 301 0.01 25.71 9.71
CA GLY A 301 -1.35 26.02 10.17
C GLY A 301 -2.45 25.69 9.17
N SER A 302 -2.16 24.92 8.11
CA SER A 302 -3.16 24.44 7.14
C SER A 302 -4.27 23.58 7.76
N VAL A 303 -4.03 23.00 8.94
CA VAL A 303 -5.02 22.23 9.69
C VAL A 303 -5.36 22.94 10.98
N ASP A 304 -6.66 23.24 11.16
CA ASP A 304 -7.18 23.73 12.44
C ASP A 304 -7.14 22.62 13.51
N PHE A 305 -6.67 22.96 14.71
CA PHE A 305 -6.60 22.08 15.88
C PHE A 305 -7.67 22.42 16.94
N ASN A 306 -8.52 23.42 16.71
CA ASN A 306 -9.72 23.64 17.51
C ASN A 306 -10.83 22.66 17.08
N ARG A 307 -10.67 21.41 17.52
CA ARG A 307 -11.47 20.27 17.06
C ARG A 307 -12.29 19.64 18.18
N THR A 308 -13.30 18.89 17.78
CA THR A 308 -14.17 18.16 18.71
C THR A 308 -13.41 16.99 19.37
N TRP A 309 -13.94 16.52 20.50
CA TRP A 309 -13.42 15.32 21.18
C TRP A 309 -13.36 14.10 20.26
N ASN A 310 -14.39 13.90 19.44
CA ASN A 310 -14.48 12.77 18.52
C ASN A 310 -13.37 12.81 17.45
N GLU A 311 -13.03 14.00 16.96
CA GLU A 311 -11.91 14.18 16.03
C GLU A 311 -10.57 13.93 16.72
N TYR A 312 -10.37 14.40 17.96
CA TYR A 312 -9.14 14.07 18.72
C TYR A 312 -9.03 12.58 19.05
N LYS A 313 -10.16 11.89 19.26
CA LYS A 313 -10.22 10.45 19.47
C LYS A 313 -9.75 9.67 18.24
N HIS A 314 -10.29 9.99 17.07
CA HIS A 314 -10.04 9.24 15.83
C HIS A 314 -8.87 9.74 14.98
N GLY A 315 -8.48 11.00 15.15
CA GLY A 315 -7.45 11.69 14.38
C GLY A 315 -8.03 12.55 13.25
N PHE A 316 -7.24 13.52 12.80
CA PHE A 316 -7.58 14.45 11.73
C PHE A 316 -6.33 14.95 11.00
N GLY A 317 -6.51 15.57 9.83
CA GLY A 317 -5.42 16.07 9.00
C GLY A 317 -4.85 15.03 8.03
N ASN A 318 -3.66 15.30 7.50
CA ASN A 318 -2.98 14.49 6.50
C ASN A 318 -1.63 14.00 7.02
N LEU A 319 -1.39 12.68 7.02
CA LEU A 319 -0.15 12.08 7.54
C LEU A 319 1.14 12.59 6.86
N VAL A 320 1.06 13.11 5.64
CA VAL A 320 2.20 13.74 4.94
C VAL A 320 2.32 15.23 5.29
N GLY A 321 1.19 15.87 5.63
CA GLY A 321 1.06 17.28 6.00
C GLY A 321 0.96 17.50 7.51
N GLU A 322 0.10 18.44 7.93
CA GLU A 322 -0.26 18.62 9.35
C GLU A 322 -1.33 17.61 9.77
N PHE A 323 -1.19 17.03 10.97
CA PHE A 323 -2.16 16.06 11.46
C PHE A 323 -2.07 15.80 12.97
N TRP A 324 -3.14 15.20 13.49
CA TRP A 324 -3.22 14.51 14.76
C TRP A 324 -3.60 13.04 14.53
N LEU A 325 -2.80 12.09 15.04
CA LEU A 325 -2.98 10.67 14.72
C LEU A 325 -4.29 10.09 15.26
N GLY A 326 -4.75 10.59 16.41
CA GLY A 326 -5.92 10.09 17.14
C GLY A 326 -5.54 9.35 18.41
N LEU A 327 -6.24 9.65 19.51
CA LEU A 327 -6.00 9.07 20.83
C LEU A 327 -6.17 7.54 20.85
N ASP A 328 -7.11 6.98 20.08
CA ASP A 328 -7.28 5.52 19.98
C ASP A 328 -6.02 4.84 19.44
N LYS A 329 -5.41 5.42 18.39
CA LYS A 329 -4.20 4.89 17.78
C LYS A 329 -2.99 5.10 18.68
N ILE A 330 -2.88 6.26 19.34
CA ILE A 330 -1.79 6.55 20.28
C ILE A 330 -1.84 5.62 21.50
N ASN A 331 -3.03 5.30 22.02
CA ASN A 331 -3.19 4.32 23.09
C ASN A 331 -2.64 2.96 22.66
N ARG A 332 -3.04 2.49 21.47
CA ARG A 332 -2.61 1.19 20.93
C ARG A 332 -1.10 1.12 20.74
N LEU A 333 -0.47 2.22 20.30
CA LEU A 333 0.99 2.33 20.18
C LEU A 333 1.70 2.26 21.53
N THR A 334 1.04 2.74 22.59
CA THR A 334 1.69 3.00 23.88
C THR A 334 1.17 2.15 25.03
N ARG A 335 0.46 1.05 24.73
CA ARG A 335 -0.06 0.11 25.74
C ARG A 335 1.00 -0.32 26.74
N ASN A 336 2.21 -0.60 26.26
CA ASN A 336 3.36 -0.84 27.13
C ASN A 336 4.12 0.48 27.40
N LYS A 337 3.65 1.21 28.41
CA LYS A 337 4.06 2.59 28.69
C LYS A 337 5.57 2.78 28.85
N THR A 338 6.25 1.82 29.48
CA THR A 338 7.70 1.90 29.75
C THR A 338 8.58 1.56 28.55
N LYS A 339 7.99 1.11 27.44
CA LYS A 339 8.72 0.70 26.22
C LYS A 339 8.61 1.70 25.08
N ASN A 340 8.25 2.95 25.33
CA ASN A 340 8.14 3.95 24.26
C ASN A 340 8.74 5.28 24.69
N LYS A 341 9.72 5.80 23.97
CA LYS A 341 10.24 7.16 24.16
C LYS A 341 9.39 8.18 23.44
N LEU A 342 9.29 9.38 24.01
CA LEU A 342 8.66 10.54 23.35
C LEU A 342 9.74 11.55 23.00
N ARG A 343 9.68 12.09 21.79
CA ARG A 343 10.50 13.21 21.32
C ARG A 343 9.58 14.32 20.83
N VAL A 344 9.84 15.55 21.25
CA VAL A 344 9.06 16.72 20.82
C VAL A 344 10.00 17.69 20.11
N ASP A 345 10.00 17.71 18.79
CA ASP A 345 10.76 18.72 18.05
C ASP A 345 9.98 20.04 18.00
N LEU A 346 10.55 21.09 18.58
CA LEU A 346 10.04 22.46 18.55
C LEU A 346 10.94 23.31 17.64
N GLY A 347 10.37 23.80 16.53
CA GLY A 347 11.05 24.77 15.67
C GLY A 347 10.87 26.18 16.20
N ILE A 348 11.96 26.86 16.54
CA ILE A 348 11.96 28.30 16.81
C ILE A 348 12.40 29.01 15.53
N THR A 349 11.81 30.18 15.25
CA THR A 349 12.03 31.05 14.08
C THR A 349 13.50 31.45 13.79
N THR A 350 14.46 31.01 14.60
CA THR A 350 15.89 31.36 14.52
C THR A 350 16.82 30.17 14.22
N GLY A 351 16.27 29.05 13.73
CA GLY A 351 17.08 27.86 13.38
C GLY A 351 17.57 27.05 14.59
N LYS A 352 17.20 27.44 15.81
CA LYS A 352 17.35 26.61 17.02
C LYS A 352 16.16 25.67 17.15
N THR A 353 16.40 24.36 17.06
CA THR A 353 15.40 23.32 17.33
C THR A 353 15.61 22.76 18.73
N VAL A 354 14.64 22.99 19.63
CA VAL A 354 14.67 22.39 20.96
C VAL A 354 13.93 21.06 20.88
N HIS A 355 14.55 19.99 21.40
CA HIS A 355 13.96 18.65 21.38
C HIS A 355 14.02 17.96 22.76
N PRO A 356 13.07 18.21 23.68
CA PRO A 356 12.94 17.38 24.85
C PRO A 356 12.63 15.93 24.46
N GLU A 357 13.40 15.00 25.03
CA GLU A 357 13.20 13.55 24.93
C GLU A 357 12.85 12.98 26.30
N TYR A 358 11.82 12.13 26.36
CA TYR A 358 11.39 11.45 27.56
C TYR A 358 11.70 9.96 27.44
N ASP A 359 12.24 9.37 28.51
CA ASP A 359 12.63 7.96 28.58
C ASP A 359 11.45 6.99 28.37
N TRP A 360 10.26 7.35 28.81
CA TRP A 360 9.04 6.61 28.54
C TRP A 360 7.78 7.48 28.38
N PHE A 361 6.79 6.98 27.64
CA PHE A 361 5.55 7.67 27.28
C PHE A 361 4.42 6.69 26.97
N GLY A 362 3.23 7.00 27.47
CA GLY A 362 2.01 6.39 26.98
C GLY A 362 0.75 7.03 27.51
N ILE A 363 -0.39 6.62 26.94
CA ILE A 363 -1.69 7.14 27.34
C ILE A 363 -2.64 6.03 27.77
N GLY A 364 -3.57 6.35 28.68
CA GLY A 364 -4.66 5.48 29.09
C GLY A 364 -5.65 5.19 27.96
N ASN A 365 -6.58 4.25 28.17
CA ASN A 365 -7.69 4.01 27.23
C ASN A 365 -8.79 5.06 27.42
N GLU A 366 -9.89 4.94 26.67
CA GLU A 366 -11.02 5.87 26.76
C GLU A 366 -11.64 5.92 28.16
N THR A 367 -11.77 4.78 28.84
CA THR A 367 -12.29 4.72 30.22
C THR A 367 -11.39 5.51 31.19
N ALA A 368 -10.08 5.48 30.97
CA ALA A 368 -9.10 6.29 31.69
C ALA A 368 -8.95 7.72 31.13
N LYS A 369 -9.86 8.16 30.24
CA LYS A 369 -9.86 9.46 29.57
C LYS A 369 -8.53 9.80 28.89
N TYR A 370 -7.87 8.79 28.34
CA TYR A 370 -6.55 8.91 27.71
C TYR A 370 -5.48 9.61 28.57
N ARG A 371 -5.54 9.41 29.89
CA ARG A 371 -4.58 9.99 30.85
C ARG A 371 -3.14 9.81 30.37
N LEU A 372 -2.38 10.91 30.35
CA LEU A 372 -0.97 10.91 29.99
C LEU A 372 -0.12 10.33 31.11
N TYR A 373 0.82 9.46 30.72
CA TYR A 373 1.89 8.95 31.56
C TYR A 373 3.21 9.22 30.83
N ILE A 374 4.14 9.91 31.48
CA ILE A 374 5.41 10.29 30.89
C ILE A 374 6.51 10.18 31.95
N GLY A 375 7.70 9.79 31.52
CA GLY A 375 8.84 9.66 32.40
C GLY A 375 9.71 10.91 32.47
N ASN A 376 10.97 10.73 32.84
CA ASN A 376 11.91 11.82 33.04
C ASN A 376 12.46 12.34 31.71
N ILE A 377 12.80 13.63 31.67
CA ILE A 377 13.50 14.24 30.53
C ILE A 377 14.93 13.70 30.49
N THR A 378 15.37 13.29 29.31
CA THR A 378 16.67 12.65 29.06
C THR A 378 17.60 13.48 28.18
N SER A 379 17.09 14.51 27.49
CA SER A 379 17.94 15.46 26.75
C SER A 379 18.35 16.64 27.62
N LYS A 380 19.62 17.04 27.54
CA LYS A 380 20.10 18.32 28.11
C LYS A 380 19.48 19.46 27.29
N LEU A 381 18.72 20.34 27.93
CA LEU A 381 18.31 21.62 27.33
C LEU A 381 19.59 22.44 27.12
N THR A 382 20.06 22.55 25.88
CA THR A 382 21.14 23.47 25.48
C THR A 382 20.60 24.62 24.68
#